data_AF-B0CXD5-F1
#
_entry.id   AF-B0CXD5-F1
#
_cell.length_a   1.000
_cell.length_b   1.000
_cell.length_c   1.000
_cell.angle_alpha   90.00
_cell.angle_beta   90.00
_cell.angle_gamma   90.00
#
_symmetry.space_group_name_H-M   'P 1'
#
loop_
_entity.id
_entity.type
_entity.pdbx_description
1 polymer ?
#
loop_
_entity_poly.entity_id
_entity_poly.type
_entity_poly.pdbx_seq_one_letter_code
_entity_poly.pdbx_strand_id
1 'polypeptide(L)'
;MEDGTKFTYVNNFGGEWAYDPKNPFAAGGKSQSWSKRVGSEDWVWGSDYVRGVNLGGWLVTEPFIVPALYEKYINNSAGITVVDEWTLSQAMGSNLATEMENHYKTFITEQDFANIAAAGLNWVRIPIGFWAIEAINGEPFLVGTSWTYFLKAIQWARKYGIRINLDLHALPGSQNGWNHSGKSGSVNFMNGVMGIANAERALTYYRILAEFVSQPEYKDVVLILSIVNEILWSTIGEESIKSLYVKAHDTIRKSTGTGAGNGPYIAIHEGFQGVTERVGSFLAGSDRVVLDQHPVKIFINLFTSSAWAIATNQSEQVFGVTIGGEFSTAINACGLWLNGIGSGEDSSCAVWDDWANYTPTVVSGLLEVTLASMDALQNYFFWTWKIGNSSVLGTSSSPMWHYQLGLQQGWVPKDPRQAIGQCGSVLTTSQPFNGNFPSTATGGVNISPLPRSAPTYFDPAQSSSYPFPPPTLSPSFSATQMSLLPTYTATGTLKTLAVPTFTAAPKATVGTGWNNPSDNTPAFVPVAGCQYPDAWNAVNATLPSTPCTGS
;
A
#
# COMPACT_ATOMS: atom_id res chain seq x y z
N MET A 1 -3.15 -22.94 -15.03
CA MET A 1 -3.44 -21.49 -14.96
C MET A 1 -4.68 -21.19 -15.78
N GLU A 2 -5.29 -20.02 -15.58
CA GLU A 2 -6.47 -19.57 -16.36
C GLU A 2 -6.22 -19.53 -17.87
N ASP A 3 -4.99 -19.22 -18.29
CA ASP A 3 -4.57 -19.17 -19.70
C ASP A 3 -4.28 -20.56 -20.32
N GLY A 4 -4.52 -21.64 -19.57
CA GLY A 4 -4.27 -23.01 -20.00
C GLY A 4 -2.82 -23.49 -19.83
N THR A 5 -1.89 -22.61 -19.42
CA THR A 5 -0.53 -23.02 -19.12
C THR A 5 -0.49 -23.94 -17.89
N LYS A 6 0.49 -24.86 -17.90
CA LYS A 6 0.75 -25.82 -16.82
C LYS A 6 2.11 -25.55 -16.23
N PHE A 7 2.21 -25.65 -14.92
CA PHE A 7 3.46 -25.62 -14.19
C PHE A 7 3.41 -26.61 -13.05
N THR A 8 4.59 -27.02 -12.57
CA THR A 8 4.71 -27.84 -11.37
C THR A 8 4.97 -26.94 -10.18
N TYR A 9 4.04 -26.94 -9.22
CA TYR A 9 4.24 -26.24 -7.95
C TYR A 9 5.19 -27.05 -7.05
N VAL A 10 6.34 -26.46 -6.74
CA VAL A 10 7.33 -27.04 -5.82
C VAL A 10 7.51 -26.08 -4.65
N ASN A 11 7.17 -26.55 -3.45
CA ASN A 11 7.33 -25.79 -2.22
C ASN A 11 8.11 -26.62 -1.21
N ASN A 12 9.36 -26.22 -0.95
CA ASN A 12 10.28 -26.95 -0.07
C ASN A 12 10.00 -26.73 1.43
N PHE A 13 8.94 -25.99 1.75
CA PHE A 13 8.57 -25.60 3.12
C PHE A 13 7.29 -26.30 3.61
N GLY A 14 6.84 -27.33 2.89
CA GLY A 14 5.64 -28.10 3.22
C GLY A 14 4.34 -27.33 2.98
N GLY A 15 4.37 -26.30 2.12
CA GLY A 15 3.18 -25.60 1.67
C GLY A 15 2.40 -26.39 0.61
N GLU A 16 1.10 -26.15 0.56
CA GLU A 16 0.17 -26.76 -0.39
C GLU A 16 -0.78 -25.70 -0.97
N TRP A 17 -1.31 -25.97 -2.16
CA TRP A 17 -2.35 -25.14 -2.78
C TRP A 17 -3.70 -25.87 -2.72
N ALA A 18 -4.79 -25.12 -2.59
CA ALA A 18 -6.13 -25.66 -2.66
C ALA A 18 -7.05 -24.71 -3.44
N TYR A 19 -7.79 -25.26 -4.40
CA TYR A 19 -8.76 -24.50 -5.20
C TYR A 19 -9.85 -25.42 -5.72
N ASP A 20 -11.10 -25.08 -5.41
CA ASP A 20 -12.28 -25.71 -6.00
C ASP A 20 -13.01 -24.67 -6.87
N PRO A 21 -13.00 -24.82 -8.22
CA PRO A 21 -13.66 -23.88 -9.12
C PRO A 21 -15.18 -23.81 -8.94
N LYS A 22 -15.80 -24.79 -8.26
CA LYS A 22 -17.23 -24.78 -7.92
C LYS A 22 -17.51 -24.10 -6.59
N ASN A 23 -16.50 -23.94 -5.73
CA ASN A 23 -16.57 -23.32 -4.41
C ASN A 23 -15.41 -22.30 -4.24
N PRO A 24 -15.41 -21.19 -4.99
CA PRO A 24 -14.24 -20.31 -5.12
C PRO A 24 -13.81 -19.62 -3.81
N PHE A 25 -14.69 -19.55 -2.81
CA PHE A 25 -14.42 -18.95 -1.50
C PHE A 25 -14.20 -19.96 -0.38
N ALA A 26 -14.08 -21.26 -0.70
CA ALA A 26 -13.69 -22.26 0.28
C ALA A 26 -12.31 -21.95 0.90
N ALA A 27 -11.98 -22.67 1.98
CA ALA A 27 -10.65 -22.59 2.59
C ALA A 27 -9.57 -22.89 1.53
N GLY A 28 -8.56 -22.03 1.51
CA GLY A 28 -7.49 -22.03 0.52
C GLY A 28 -6.31 -22.94 0.89
N GLY A 29 -5.19 -22.68 0.24
CA GLY A 29 -3.93 -23.36 0.50
C GLY A 29 -3.27 -22.93 1.81
N LYS A 30 -2.10 -23.51 2.08
CA LYS A 30 -1.21 -23.17 3.19
C LYS A 30 0.16 -22.87 2.60
N SER A 31 0.64 -21.63 2.72
CA SER A 31 1.86 -21.18 2.05
C SER A 31 3.12 -21.93 2.53
N GLN A 32 3.21 -22.26 3.82
CA GLN A 32 4.24 -23.12 4.40
C GLN A 32 3.63 -23.96 5.54
N SER A 33 4.31 -25.02 5.97
CA SER A 33 3.87 -25.88 7.08
C SER A 33 3.63 -25.12 8.40
N TRP A 34 4.29 -23.98 8.61
CA TRP A 34 4.14 -23.11 9.79
C TRP A 34 3.21 -21.89 9.59
N SER A 35 2.78 -21.60 8.36
CA SER A 35 1.90 -20.44 8.09
C SER A 35 0.43 -20.81 8.26
N LYS A 36 -0.43 -19.87 8.65
CA LYS A 36 -1.87 -20.11 8.81
C LYS A 36 -2.59 -20.30 7.47
N ARG A 37 -3.45 -21.31 7.37
CA ARG A 37 -4.34 -21.52 6.22
C ARG A 37 -5.35 -20.38 6.09
N VAL A 38 -5.48 -19.86 4.88
CA VAL A 38 -6.43 -18.80 4.55
C VAL A 38 -7.86 -19.36 4.51
N GLY A 39 -8.80 -18.72 5.21
CA GLY A 39 -10.21 -19.11 5.26
C GLY A 39 -10.57 -20.21 6.26
N SER A 40 -9.63 -20.63 7.12
CA SER A 40 -9.92 -21.61 8.19
C SER A 40 -9.10 -21.44 9.46
N GLU A 41 -7.98 -20.70 9.42
CA GLU A 41 -7.16 -20.41 10.59
C GLU A 41 -6.95 -18.89 10.71
N ASP A 42 -7.20 -18.35 11.90
CA ASP A 42 -7.02 -16.94 12.19
C ASP A 42 -5.53 -16.56 12.28
N TRP A 43 -5.21 -15.34 11.86
CA TRP A 43 -3.89 -14.76 12.05
C TRP A 43 -3.74 -14.24 13.48
N VAL A 44 -2.67 -14.67 14.16
CA VAL A 44 -2.39 -14.31 15.55
C VAL A 44 -1.13 -13.46 15.61
N TRP A 45 -1.32 -12.15 15.71
CA TRP A 45 -0.22 -11.20 15.87
C TRP A 45 0.63 -11.53 17.10
N GLY A 46 1.95 -11.50 16.91
CA GLY A 46 2.93 -11.78 17.97
C GLY A 46 3.35 -13.25 18.04
N SER A 47 2.63 -14.12 17.34
CA SER A 47 3.00 -15.54 17.11
C SER A 47 3.23 -15.82 15.63
N ASP A 48 2.38 -15.25 14.77
CA ASP A 48 2.51 -15.29 13.33
C ASP A 48 3.23 -14.03 12.83
N TYR A 49 4.15 -14.21 11.87
CA TYR A 49 4.98 -13.14 11.32
C TYR A 49 4.75 -12.93 9.84
N VAL A 50 4.55 -11.67 9.47
CA VAL A 50 4.41 -11.25 8.08
C VAL A 50 5.77 -11.34 7.39
N ARG A 51 5.87 -12.23 6.40
CA ARG A 51 7.01 -12.33 5.49
C ARG A 51 6.50 -12.13 4.09
N GLY A 52 6.57 -10.90 3.62
CA GLY A 52 5.94 -10.49 2.39
C GLY A 52 6.87 -9.82 1.40
N VAL A 53 6.30 -9.61 0.23
CA VAL A 53 6.85 -8.77 -0.85
C VAL A 53 5.76 -7.83 -1.33
N ASN A 54 6.17 -6.66 -1.81
CA ASN A 54 5.30 -5.75 -2.54
C ASN A 54 5.14 -6.22 -3.98
N LEU A 55 3.94 -6.04 -4.55
CA LEU A 55 3.68 -6.18 -5.98
C LEU A 55 3.71 -4.80 -6.66
N GLY A 56 4.83 -4.08 -6.46
CA GLY A 56 5.09 -2.76 -7.01
C GLY A 56 5.20 -2.78 -8.52
N GLY A 57 4.93 -1.65 -9.17
CA GLY A 57 4.87 -1.55 -10.63
C GLY A 57 3.70 -2.29 -11.29
N TRP A 58 2.84 -3.00 -10.55
CA TRP A 58 1.72 -3.76 -11.12
C TRP A 58 0.48 -2.90 -11.36
N LEU A 59 -0.31 -2.60 -10.31
CA LEU A 59 -1.57 -1.85 -10.43
C LEU A 59 -1.39 -0.34 -10.24
N VAL A 60 -0.20 0.07 -9.80
CA VAL A 60 0.36 1.41 -9.89
C VAL A 60 1.74 1.24 -10.52
N THR A 61 1.98 1.90 -11.64
CA THR A 61 3.20 1.72 -12.42
C THR A 61 4.30 2.68 -11.99
N GLU A 62 5.54 2.21 -12.00
CA GLU A 62 6.73 3.00 -11.70
C GLU A 62 7.79 2.79 -12.78
N PRO A 63 8.39 3.88 -13.31
CA PRO A 63 9.35 3.78 -14.40
C PRO A 63 10.50 2.79 -14.16
N PHE A 64 11.09 2.76 -12.97
CA PHE A 64 12.24 1.89 -12.70
C PHE A 64 11.86 0.41 -12.55
N ILE A 65 10.61 0.12 -12.16
CA ILE A 65 10.11 -1.26 -12.00
C ILE A 65 9.66 -1.83 -13.35
N VAL A 66 9.05 -1.01 -14.21
CA VAL A 66 8.51 -1.44 -15.51
C VAL A 66 9.04 -0.58 -16.67
N PRO A 67 10.38 -0.48 -16.84
CA PRO A 67 10.98 0.47 -17.77
C PRO A 67 10.51 0.29 -19.22
N ALA A 68 10.34 -0.96 -19.69
CA ALA A 68 9.86 -1.23 -21.05
C ALA A 68 8.47 -0.64 -21.35
N LEU A 69 7.60 -0.50 -20.35
CA LEU A 69 6.28 0.14 -20.52
C LEU A 69 6.44 1.63 -20.84
N TYR A 70 7.39 2.29 -20.19
CA TYR A 70 7.68 3.71 -20.33
C TYR A 70 8.53 4.03 -21.57
N GLU A 71 9.56 3.22 -21.86
CA GLU A 71 10.46 3.36 -23.02
C GLU A 71 9.71 3.39 -24.36
N LYS A 72 8.55 2.74 -24.45
CA LYS A 72 7.68 2.80 -25.64
C LYS A 72 7.14 4.21 -25.92
N TYR A 73 7.02 5.05 -24.89
CA TYR A 73 6.34 6.35 -24.95
C TYR A 73 7.25 7.53 -24.63
N ILE A 74 8.52 7.36 -24.25
CA ILE A 74 9.44 8.48 -23.99
C ILE A 74 9.63 9.42 -25.19
N ASN A 75 9.49 8.89 -26.42
CA ASN A 75 9.56 9.64 -27.68
C ASN A 75 8.22 9.60 -28.44
N ASN A 76 7.09 9.75 -27.72
CA ASN A 76 5.76 9.69 -28.32
C ASN A 76 5.49 10.85 -29.29
N SER A 77 4.60 10.63 -30.26
CA SER A 77 4.25 11.63 -31.28
C SER A 77 3.44 12.81 -30.76
N ALA A 78 2.89 12.73 -29.54
CA ALA A 78 2.12 13.81 -28.92
C ALA A 78 3.01 14.85 -28.21
N GLY A 79 4.33 14.63 -28.14
CA GLY A 79 5.27 15.54 -27.48
C GLY A 79 5.08 15.62 -25.95
N ILE A 80 4.44 14.61 -25.36
CA ILE A 80 4.21 14.54 -23.92
C ILE A 80 5.47 14.05 -23.23
N THR A 81 6.00 14.81 -22.27
CA THR A 81 7.10 14.35 -21.42
C THR A 81 6.58 13.33 -20.41
N VAL A 82 6.93 12.05 -20.60
CA VAL A 82 6.49 10.95 -19.73
C VAL A 82 7.42 10.81 -18.53
N VAL A 83 6.87 10.92 -17.32
CA VAL A 83 7.61 10.81 -16.04
C VAL A 83 6.90 9.95 -14.98
N ASP A 84 5.61 9.64 -15.19
CA ASP A 84 4.72 8.95 -14.26
C ASP A 84 3.51 8.34 -14.99
N GLU A 85 2.63 7.63 -14.28
CA GLU A 85 1.44 7.01 -14.86
C GLU A 85 0.46 8.03 -15.46
N TRP A 86 0.36 9.23 -14.89
CA TRP A 86 -0.47 10.32 -15.43
C TRP A 86 -0.05 10.68 -16.86
N THR A 87 1.21 11.05 -17.02
CA THR A 87 1.78 11.48 -18.32
C THR A 87 1.92 10.30 -19.28
N LEU A 88 2.19 9.09 -18.77
CA LEU A 88 2.15 7.86 -19.55
C LEU A 88 0.75 7.63 -20.13
N SER A 89 -0.29 7.80 -19.32
CA SER A 89 -1.68 7.60 -19.76
C SER A 89 -2.08 8.62 -20.83
N GLN A 90 -1.65 9.87 -20.68
CA GLN A 90 -1.83 10.89 -21.72
C GLN A 90 -1.08 10.54 -23.01
N ALA A 91 0.16 10.04 -22.91
CA ALA A 91 0.98 9.66 -24.06
C ALA A 91 0.43 8.41 -24.79
N MET A 92 -0.19 7.47 -24.07
CA MET A 92 -0.88 6.32 -24.65
C MET A 92 -2.13 6.73 -25.45
N GLY A 93 -2.84 7.77 -25.00
CA GLY A 93 -4.04 8.28 -25.66
C GLY A 93 -5.07 7.17 -25.90
N SER A 94 -5.45 6.94 -27.15
CA SER A 94 -6.42 5.89 -27.52
C SER A 94 -5.97 4.47 -27.19
N ASN A 95 -4.67 4.23 -26.98
CA ASN A 95 -4.13 2.90 -26.67
C ASN A 95 -4.14 2.58 -25.17
N LEU A 96 -4.52 3.54 -24.31
CA LEU A 96 -4.46 3.42 -22.85
C LEU A 96 -5.06 2.10 -22.33
N ALA A 97 -6.29 1.79 -22.74
CA ALA A 97 -6.99 0.58 -22.30
C ALA A 97 -6.23 -0.69 -22.68
N THR A 98 -5.79 -0.80 -23.94
CA THR A 98 -5.10 -1.99 -24.45
C THR A 98 -3.73 -2.18 -23.78
N GLU A 99 -2.98 -1.10 -23.61
CA GLU A 99 -1.60 -1.15 -23.11
C GLU A 99 -1.57 -1.43 -21.61
N MET A 100 -2.37 -0.70 -20.81
CA MET A 100 -2.43 -0.91 -19.37
C MET A 100 -3.07 -2.25 -19.02
N GLU A 101 -4.12 -2.69 -19.72
CA GLU A 101 -4.67 -4.03 -19.51
C GLU A 101 -3.65 -5.12 -19.88
N ASN A 102 -2.89 -4.92 -20.95
CA ASN A 102 -1.82 -5.85 -21.31
C ASN A 102 -0.72 -5.92 -20.24
N HIS A 103 -0.37 -4.78 -19.65
CA HIS A 103 0.54 -4.74 -18.50
C HIS A 103 -0.05 -5.50 -17.31
N TYR A 104 -1.25 -5.14 -16.86
CA TYR A 104 -1.89 -5.77 -15.69
C TYR A 104 -2.07 -7.28 -15.84
N LYS A 105 -2.35 -7.78 -17.05
CA LYS A 105 -2.57 -9.23 -17.29
C LYS A 105 -1.29 -10.05 -17.37
N THR A 106 -0.15 -9.44 -17.70
CA THR A 106 1.10 -10.17 -17.97
C THR A 106 2.21 -9.90 -16.97
N PHE A 107 2.21 -8.74 -16.29
CA PHE A 107 3.27 -8.40 -15.37
C PHE A 107 3.22 -9.28 -14.13
N ILE A 108 2.12 -9.31 -13.37
CA ILE A 108 1.93 -10.26 -12.27
C ILE A 108 0.87 -11.30 -12.64
N THR A 109 1.20 -12.56 -12.41
CA THR A 109 0.37 -13.71 -12.77
C THR A 109 0.15 -14.64 -11.58
N GLU A 110 -0.70 -15.64 -11.75
CA GLU A 110 -0.87 -16.73 -10.77
C GLU A 110 0.47 -17.42 -10.43
N GLN A 111 1.39 -17.51 -11.40
CA GLN A 111 2.70 -18.13 -11.21
C GLN A 111 3.54 -17.36 -10.20
N ASP A 112 3.42 -16.04 -10.17
CA ASP A 112 4.12 -15.19 -9.22
C ASP A 112 3.65 -15.51 -7.79
N PHE A 113 2.35 -15.66 -7.54
CA PHE A 113 1.83 -16.06 -6.23
C PHE A 113 2.31 -17.46 -5.80
N ALA A 114 2.33 -18.41 -6.72
CA ALA A 114 2.90 -19.73 -6.47
C ALA A 114 4.39 -19.64 -6.09
N ASN A 115 5.16 -18.84 -6.83
CA ASN A 115 6.58 -18.65 -6.58
C ASN A 115 6.86 -17.91 -5.26
N ILE A 116 6.03 -16.93 -4.90
CA ILE A 116 6.10 -16.21 -3.62
C ILE A 116 5.89 -17.19 -2.46
N ALA A 117 4.85 -18.04 -2.51
CA ALA A 117 4.64 -19.07 -1.51
C ALA A 117 5.82 -20.06 -1.44
N ALA A 118 6.34 -20.48 -2.60
CA ALA A 118 7.48 -21.39 -2.70
C ALA A 118 8.80 -20.77 -2.20
N ALA A 119 8.92 -19.44 -2.18
CA ALA A 119 10.04 -18.70 -1.59
C ALA A 119 9.96 -18.59 -0.04
N GLY A 120 8.95 -19.21 0.58
CA GLY A 120 8.78 -19.17 2.04
C GLY A 120 8.05 -17.93 2.55
N LEU A 121 7.42 -17.16 1.65
CA LEU A 121 6.64 -15.96 1.95
C LEU A 121 5.15 -16.28 2.10
N ASN A 122 4.45 -15.50 2.94
CA ASN A 122 3.06 -15.76 3.33
C ASN A 122 2.14 -14.55 3.16
N TRP A 123 2.68 -13.42 2.71
CA TRP A 123 1.94 -12.17 2.48
C TRP A 123 2.37 -11.46 1.20
N VAL A 124 1.47 -10.67 0.64
CA VAL A 124 1.78 -9.65 -0.38
C VAL A 124 1.17 -8.31 0.01
N ARG A 125 1.87 -7.22 -0.28
CA ARG A 125 1.32 -5.86 -0.25
C ARG A 125 1.07 -5.42 -1.69
N ILE A 126 -0.13 -4.94 -1.98
CA ILE A 126 -0.58 -4.64 -3.34
C ILE A 126 -0.94 -3.15 -3.43
N PRO A 127 -0.04 -2.31 -3.97
CA PRO A 127 -0.34 -0.93 -4.31
C PRO A 127 -1.51 -0.83 -5.29
N ILE A 128 -2.46 0.06 -5.03
CA ILE A 128 -3.55 0.43 -5.93
C ILE A 128 -3.76 1.93 -5.94
N GLY A 129 -4.09 2.51 -7.09
CA GLY A 129 -4.46 3.91 -7.19
C GLY A 129 -5.96 4.13 -7.05
N PHE A 130 -6.35 5.35 -6.67
CA PHE A 130 -7.76 5.74 -6.53
C PHE A 130 -8.59 5.52 -7.83
N TRP A 131 -7.93 5.48 -9.00
CA TRP A 131 -8.56 5.19 -10.29
C TRP A 131 -9.11 3.76 -10.40
N ALA A 132 -8.77 2.86 -9.47
CA ALA A 132 -9.49 1.60 -9.32
C ALA A 132 -10.99 1.80 -9.03
N ILE A 133 -11.36 2.95 -8.45
CA ILE A 133 -12.75 3.34 -8.17
C ILE A 133 -13.24 4.32 -9.23
N GLU A 134 -12.54 5.44 -9.41
CA GLU A 134 -12.95 6.47 -10.38
C GLU A 134 -11.86 7.48 -10.72
N ALA A 135 -12.04 8.17 -11.83
CA ALA A 135 -11.30 9.36 -12.23
C ALA A 135 -12.30 10.49 -12.55
N ILE A 136 -12.00 11.73 -12.15
CA ILE A 136 -12.81 12.93 -12.40
C ILE A 136 -11.94 14.07 -12.92
N ASN A 137 -12.54 15.19 -13.32
CA ASN A 137 -11.82 16.44 -13.65
C ASN A 137 -10.68 16.26 -14.68
N GLY A 138 -10.85 15.36 -15.66
CA GLY A 138 -9.86 15.13 -16.72
C GLY A 138 -8.64 14.29 -16.31
N GLU A 139 -8.69 13.64 -15.14
CA GLU A 139 -7.70 12.63 -14.74
C GLU A 139 -7.58 11.53 -15.81
N PRO A 140 -6.37 11.26 -16.34
CA PRO A 140 -6.18 10.45 -17.55
C PRO A 140 -6.10 8.94 -17.28
N PHE A 141 -6.37 8.48 -16.05
CA PHE A 141 -6.16 7.09 -15.64
C PHE A 141 -7.19 6.12 -16.23
N LEU A 142 -6.79 4.86 -16.42
CA LEU A 142 -7.70 3.78 -16.80
C LEU A 142 -8.54 3.32 -15.60
N VAL A 143 -9.81 3.72 -15.59
CA VAL A 143 -10.70 3.50 -14.44
C VAL A 143 -11.14 2.04 -14.32
N GLY A 144 -11.03 1.48 -13.11
CA GLY A 144 -11.63 0.19 -12.71
C GLY A 144 -10.94 -1.08 -13.22
N THR A 145 -10.09 -0.99 -14.24
CA THR A 145 -9.40 -2.17 -14.79
C THR A 145 -8.42 -2.77 -13.78
N SER A 146 -7.66 -1.95 -13.04
CA SER A 146 -6.75 -2.43 -12.00
C SER A 146 -7.47 -3.24 -10.91
N TRP A 147 -8.69 -2.84 -10.53
CA TRP A 147 -9.51 -3.58 -9.58
C TRP A 147 -9.85 -5.00 -10.06
N THR A 148 -10.10 -5.17 -11.36
CA THR A 148 -10.38 -6.49 -11.96
C THR A 148 -9.20 -7.46 -11.73
N TYR A 149 -7.97 -6.96 -11.83
CA TYR A 149 -6.76 -7.77 -11.59
C TYR A 149 -6.49 -7.96 -10.09
N PHE A 150 -6.86 -7.00 -9.24
CA PHE A 150 -6.86 -7.20 -7.79
C PHE A 150 -7.78 -8.36 -7.35
N LEU A 151 -8.96 -8.50 -7.96
CA LEU A 151 -9.86 -9.65 -7.69
C LEU A 151 -9.22 -10.99 -8.07
N LYS A 152 -8.39 -11.04 -9.12
CA LYS A 152 -7.59 -12.23 -9.44
C LYS A 152 -6.51 -12.48 -8.38
N ALA A 153 -5.86 -11.42 -7.90
CA ALA A 153 -4.89 -11.49 -6.82
C ALA A 153 -5.48 -12.15 -5.57
N ILE A 154 -6.71 -11.79 -5.17
CA ILE A 154 -7.41 -12.41 -4.05
C ILE A 154 -7.58 -13.93 -4.25
N GLN A 155 -7.96 -14.34 -5.46
CA GLN A 155 -8.15 -15.77 -5.78
C GLN A 155 -6.82 -16.54 -5.71
N TRP A 156 -5.76 -15.98 -6.30
CA TRP A 156 -4.44 -16.58 -6.26
C TRP A 156 -3.89 -16.62 -4.83
N ALA A 157 -4.07 -15.54 -4.07
CA ALA A 157 -3.66 -15.47 -2.68
C ALA A 157 -4.35 -16.54 -1.83
N ARG A 158 -5.68 -16.66 -1.92
CA ARG A 158 -6.45 -17.74 -1.28
C ARG A 158 -5.91 -19.11 -1.69
N LYS A 159 -5.74 -19.35 -2.99
CA LYS A 159 -5.28 -20.65 -3.52
C LYS A 159 -3.96 -21.11 -2.93
N TYR A 160 -2.99 -20.20 -2.76
CA TYR A 160 -1.64 -20.51 -2.28
C TYR A 160 -1.42 -20.21 -0.79
N GLY A 161 -2.46 -19.82 -0.04
CA GLY A 161 -2.36 -19.54 1.40
C GLY A 161 -1.58 -18.26 1.72
N ILE A 162 -1.70 -17.25 0.86
CA ILE A 162 -1.11 -15.92 1.01
C ILE A 162 -2.19 -14.94 1.48
N ARG A 163 -1.82 -14.02 2.39
CA ARG A 163 -2.67 -12.89 2.81
C ARG A 163 -2.25 -11.59 2.13
N ILE A 164 -3.15 -10.62 2.11
CA ILE A 164 -3.00 -9.36 1.38
C ILE A 164 -3.06 -8.18 2.35
N ASN A 165 -2.08 -7.28 2.22
CA ASN A 165 -2.21 -5.87 2.55
C ASN A 165 -2.62 -5.11 1.27
N LEU A 166 -3.84 -4.58 1.23
CA LEU A 166 -4.30 -3.71 0.15
C LEU A 166 -3.87 -2.29 0.47
N ASP A 167 -3.05 -1.69 -0.38
CA ASP A 167 -2.48 -0.38 -0.14
C ASP A 167 -3.00 0.65 -1.13
N LEU A 168 -3.75 1.64 -0.63
CA LEU A 168 -4.18 2.78 -1.43
C LEU A 168 -3.00 3.74 -1.62
N HIS A 169 -2.21 3.42 -2.63
CA HIS A 169 -0.87 3.93 -2.86
C HIS A 169 -0.86 5.31 -3.51
N ALA A 170 -1.92 5.67 -4.23
CA ALA A 170 -2.09 6.96 -4.87
C ALA A 170 -3.44 7.60 -4.50
N LEU A 171 -3.38 8.79 -3.90
CA LEU A 171 -4.55 9.57 -3.50
C LEU A 171 -4.82 10.75 -4.45
N PRO A 172 -6.07 11.22 -4.55
CA PRO A 172 -6.39 12.44 -5.28
C PRO A 172 -5.53 13.64 -4.83
N GLY A 173 -4.95 14.36 -5.78
CA GLY A 173 -4.07 15.51 -5.51
C GLY A 173 -2.63 15.16 -5.13
N SER A 174 -2.29 13.88 -5.02
CA SER A 174 -0.99 13.35 -4.57
C SER A 174 -0.62 13.75 -3.13
N GLN A 175 -0.24 12.74 -2.34
CA GLN A 175 0.19 12.88 -0.96
C GLN A 175 1.69 13.13 -0.77
N ASN A 176 2.49 13.00 -1.83
CA ASN A 176 3.96 13.16 -1.77
C ASN A 176 4.61 13.80 -3.00
N GLY A 177 3.88 13.97 -4.11
CA GLY A 177 4.37 14.59 -5.33
C GLY A 177 5.33 13.72 -6.14
N TRP A 178 5.43 12.42 -5.84
CA TRP A 178 6.32 11.48 -6.52
C TRP A 178 5.58 10.64 -7.55
N ASN A 179 6.32 10.04 -8.49
CA ASN A 179 5.78 9.28 -9.61
C ASN A 179 4.86 8.12 -9.15
N HIS A 180 5.21 7.44 -8.06
CA HIS A 180 4.42 6.33 -7.50
C HIS A 180 3.11 6.78 -6.83
N SER A 181 2.90 8.07 -6.60
CA SER A 181 1.56 8.59 -6.26
C SER A 181 0.66 8.79 -7.51
N GLY A 182 1.10 8.30 -8.67
CA GLY A 182 0.42 8.39 -9.96
C GLY A 182 0.69 9.69 -10.73
N LYS A 183 0.99 10.79 -10.03
CA LYS A 183 1.33 12.08 -10.64
C LYS A 183 2.43 12.81 -9.87
N SER A 184 3.55 13.02 -10.52
CA SER A 184 4.66 13.82 -10.03
C SER A 184 4.29 15.31 -9.99
N GLY A 185 4.89 16.04 -9.04
CA GLY A 185 4.74 17.49 -8.91
C GLY A 185 4.37 17.92 -7.50
N SER A 186 3.34 18.75 -7.38
CA SER A 186 2.94 19.33 -6.08
C SER A 186 2.07 18.39 -5.27
N VAL A 187 2.25 18.42 -3.95
CA VAL A 187 1.36 17.79 -2.96
C VAL A 187 0.11 18.66 -2.79
N ASN A 188 -1.03 18.21 -3.28
CA ASN A 188 -2.33 18.90 -3.12
C ASN A 188 -3.30 18.13 -2.23
N PHE A 189 -2.90 16.98 -1.69
CA PHE A 189 -3.66 16.24 -0.71
C PHE A 189 -3.40 16.80 0.69
N MET A 190 -4.44 17.24 1.41
CA MET A 190 -4.33 17.90 2.73
C MET A 190 -3.36 19.10 2.76
N ASN A 191 -3.05 19.69 1.60
CA ASN A 191 -2.19 20.85 1.43
C ASN A 191 -2.70 21.68 0.25
N GLY A 192 -2.70 23.01 0.37
CA GLY A 192 -3.17 23.87 -0.71
C GLY A 192 -4.69 24.11 -0.74
N VAL A 193 -5.13 24.91 -1.71
CA VAL A 193 -6.54 25.30 -1.84
C VAL A 193 -7.48 24.10 -1.99
N MET A 194 -7.03 23.06 -2.70
CA MET A 194 -7.82 21.84 -2.94
C MET A 194 -7.60 20.74 -1.90
N GLY A 195 -6.83 21.01 -0.83
CA GLY A 195 -6.42 20.02 0.16
C GLY A 195 -7.58 19.28 0.82
N ILE A 196 -8.62 20.00 1.26
CA ILE A 196 -9.79 19.43 1.95
C ILE A 196 -10.68 18.65 0.98
N ALA A 197 -11.00 19.21 -0.19
CA ALA A 197 -11.80 18.53 -1.21
C ALA A 197 -11.15 17.20 -1.67
N ASN A 198 -9.82 17.17 -1.84
CA ASN A 198 -9.08 15.95 -2.16
C ASN A 198 -9.17 14.91 -1.03
N ALA A 199 -9.11 15.35 0.23
CA ALA A 199 -9.25 14.47 1.39
C ALA A 199 -10.67 13.90 1.54
N GLU A 200 -11.71 14.71 1.34
CA GLU A 200 -13.11 14.27 1.36
C GLU A 200 -13.40 13.20 0.30
N ARG A 201 -12.80 13.36 -0.89
CA ARG A 201 -12.83 12.33 -1.93
C ARG A 201 -12.17 11.04 -1.46
N ALA A 202 -10.97 11.11 -0.86
CA ALA A 202 -10.28 9.94 -0.32
C ALA A 202 -11.07 9.24 0.81
N LEU A 203 -11.75 9.99 1.69
CA LEU A 203 -12.61 9.42 2.75
C LEU A 203 -13.74 8.55 2.18
N THR A 204 -14.28 8.92 1.01
CA THR A 204 -15.26 8.09 0.29
C THR A 204 -14.61 6.77 -0.16
N TYR A 205 -13.37 6.82 -0.67
CA TYR A 205 -12.65 5.65 -1.17
C TYR A 205 -12.24 4.68 -0.06
N TYR A 206 -11.79 5.20 1.08
CA TYR A 206 -11.50 4.37 2.25
C TYR A 206 -12.71 3.55 2.66
N ARG A 207 -13.91 4.17 2.63
CA ARG A 207 -15.17 3.48 2.94
C ARG A 207 -15.51 2.41 1.92
N ILE A 208 -15.43 2.71 0.62
CA ILE A 208 -15.70 1.76 -0.47
C ILE A 208 -14.77 0.53 -0.36
N LEU A 209 -13.48 0.74 -0.16
CA LEU A 209 -12.50 -0.35 -0.05
C LEU A 209 -12.74 -1.15 1.24
N ALA A 210 -12.92 -0.49 2.37
CA ALA A 210 -13.16 -1.14 3.65
C ALA A 210 -14.44 -2.00 3.62
N GLU A 211 -15.54 -1.47 3.08
CA GLU A 211 -16.78 -2.21 2.91
C GLU A 211 -16.62 -3.44 2.02
N PHE A 212 -15.90 -3.29 0.89
CA PHE A 212 -15.65 -4.41 0.00
C PHE A 212 -14.88 -5.53 0.69
N VAL A 213 -13.72 -5.21 1.29
CA VAL A 213 -12.82 -6.23 1.86
C VAL A 213 -13.36 -6.82 3.16
N SER A 214 -14.34 -6.17 3.79
CA SER A 214 -15.01 -6.68 5.01
C SER A 214 -16.00 -7.80 4.75
N GLN A 215 -16.42 -8.04 3.50
CA GLN A 215 -17.40 -9.08 3.19
C GLN A 215 -16.81 -10.48 3.49
N PRO A 216 -17.64 -11.47 3.88
CA PRO A 216 -17.21 -12.83 4.23
C PRO A 216 -16.31 -13.50 3.18
N GLU A 217 -16.52 -13.19 1.91
CA GLU A 217 -15.79 -13.74 0.77
C GLU A 217 -14.31 -13.30 0.72
N TYR A 218 -13.99 -12.13 1.29
CA TYR A 218 -12.70 -11.44 1.11
C TYR A 218 -11.90 -11.25 2.40
N LYS A 219 -12.57 -11.11 3.54
CA LYS A 219 -11.97 -10.70 4.83
C LYS A 219 -10.86 -11.63 5.35
N ASP A 220 -10.88 -12.91 4.97
CA ASP A 220 -9.86 -13.88 5.39
C ASP A 220 -8.58 -13.82 4.54
N VAL A 221 -8.66 -13.16 3.37
CA VAL A 221 -7.54 -12.96 2.44
C VAL A 221 -6.95 -11.56 2.62
N VAL A 222 -7.80 -10.53 2.63
CA VAL A 222 -7.40 -9.12 2.76
C VAL A 222 -7.57 -8.67 4.21
N LEU A 223 -6.49 -8.76 4.98
CA LEU A 223 -6.53 -8.48 6.42
C LEU A 223 -6.15 -7.03 6.75
N ILE A 224 -5.32 -6.40 5.91
CA ILE A 224 -4.84 -5.04 6.12
C ILE A 224 -5.28 -4.17 4.95
N LEU A 225 -5.76 -2.97 5.27
CA LEU A 225 -5.99 -1.87 4.35
C LEU A 225 -5.05 -0.73 4.75
N SER A 226 -3.95 -0.53 4.01
CA SER A 226 -3.12 0.66 4.10
C SER A 226 -3.87 1.82 3.42
N ILE A 227 -4.22 2.85 4.20
CA ILE A 227 -5.09 3.93 3.71
C ILE A 227 -4.32 5.04 3.00
N VAL A 228 -3.01 5.10 3.17
CA VAL A 228 -2.14 6.01 2.44
C VAL A 228 -0.72 5.47 2.42
N ASN A 229 -0.10 5.54 1.25
CA ASN A 229 1.33 5.29 1.09
C ASN A 229 2.12 6.59 1.25
N GLU A 230 3.24 6.56 1.99
CA GLU A 230 4.28 7.60 1.97
C GLU A 230 3.78 9.05 2.05
N ILE A 231 2.84 9.34 2.96
CA ILE A 231 2.33 10.70 3.15
C ILE A 231 3.47 11.66 3.55
N LEU A 232 3.64 12.77 2.83
CA LEU A 232 4.79 13.65 3.02
C LEU A 232 4.56 14.64 4.16
N TRP A 233 4.90 14.20 5.38
CA TRP A 233 4.66 14.95 6.62
C TRP A 233 5.30 16.33 6.64
N SER A 234 6.52 16.46 6.11
CA SER A 234 7.23 17.73 6.02
C SER A 234 6.53 18.79 5.18
N THR A 235 5.64 18.38 4.27
CA THR A 235 4.89 19.29 3.38
C THR A 235 3.46 19.51 3.86
N ILE A 236 2.77 18.43 4.26
CA ILE A 236 1.36 18.50 4.67
C ILE A 236 1.22 19.07 6.09
N GLY A 237 2.16 18.76 6.97
CA GLY A 237 2.16 19.20 8.35
C GLY A 237 1.43 18.24 9.31
N GLU A 238 1.92 18.21 10.54
CA GLU A 238 1.50 17.30 11.60
C GLU A 238 0.00 17.37 11.92
N GLU A 239 -0.53 18.58 12.15
CA GLU A 239 -1.94 18.78 12.51
C GLU A 239 -2.87 18.22 11.43
N SER A 240 -2.57 18.50 10.16
CA SER A 240 -3.37 18.05 9.02
C SER A 240 -3.36 16.53 8.88
N ILE A 241 -2.19 15.88 8.97
CA ILE A 241 -2.10 14.42 8.90
C ILE A 241 -2.83 13.77 10.07
N LYS A 242 -2.66 14.26 11.29
CA LYS A 242 -3.34 13.71 12.46
C LYS A 242 -4.86 13.86 12.36
N SER A 243 -5.37 15.02 11.92
CA SER A 243 -6.79 15.22 11.64
C SER A 243 -7.33 14.26 10.59
N LEU A 244 -6.59 14.03 9.50
CA LEU A 244 -6.96 13.06 8.48
C LEU A 244 -7.02 11.64 9.05
N TYR A 245 -6.00 11.19 9.77
CA TYR A 245 -5.94 9.82 10.30
C TYR A 245 -7.05 9.53 11.31
N VAL A 246 -7.37 10.47 12.21
CA VAL A 246 -8.52 10.33 13.11
C VAL A 246 -9.82 10.23 12.31
N LYS A 247 -10.01 11.12 11.33
CA LYS A 247 -11.22 11.12 10.48
C LYS A 247 -11.35 9.85 9.63
N ALA A 248 -10.26 9.36 9.08
CA ALA A 248 -10.23 8.14 8.27
C ALA A 248 -10.56 6.90 9.11
N HIS A 249 -9.96 6.78 10.31
CA HIS A 249 -10.29 5.71 11.24
C HIS A 249 -11.78 5.72 11.59
N ASP A 250 -12.32 6.87 12.01
CA ASP A 250 -13.74 7.00 12.36
C ASP A 250 -14.65 6.70 11.15
N THR A 251 -14.28 7.14 9.95
CA THR A 251 -15.02 6.86 8.71
C THR A 251 -15.08 5.36 8.41
N ILE A 252 -13.94 4.65 8.54
CA ILE A 252 -13.88 3.20 8.30
C ILE A 252 -14.65 2.45 9.39
N ARG A 253 -14.41 2.75 10.67
CA ARG A 253 -15.05 2.02 11.78
C ARG A 253 -16.55 2.30 11.88
N LYS A 254 -17.03 3.46 11.43
CA LYS A 254 -18.48 3.72 11.26
C LYS A 254 -19.12 2.77 10.27
N SER A 255 -18.40 2.42 9.20
CA SER A 255 -18.91 1.52 8.17
C SER A 255 -18.76 0.05 8.60
N THR A 256 -17.60 -0.34 9.13
CA THR A 256 -17.26 -1.74 9.41
C THR A 256 -17.56 -2.22 10.83
N GLY A 257 -17.67 -1.32 11.81
CA GLY A 257 -17.66 -1.64 13.24
C GLY A 257 -16.24 -1.82 13.80
N THR A 258 -16.13 -2.16 15.10
CA THR A 258 -14.86 -2.37 15.83
C THR A 258 -14.72 -3.79 16.42
N GLY A 259 -13.49 -4.18 16.77
CA GLY A 259 -13.16 -5.47 17.35
C GLY A 259 -12.93 -6.56 16.30
N ALA A 260 -12.39 -7.71 16.74
CA ALA A 260 -12.07 -8.82 15.86
C ALA A 260 -13.25 -9.20 14.94
N GLY A 261 -12.97 -9.34 13.64
CA GLY A 261 -13.95 -9.70 12.61
C GLY A 261 -14.74 -8.52 12.01
N ASN A 262 -14.65 -7.30 12.55
CA ASN A 262 -15.39 -6.13 12.06
C ASN A 262 -14.52 -5.23 11.16
N GLY A 263 -14.28 -5.67 9.94
CA GLY A 263 -13.46 -4.97 8.94
C GLY A 263 -11.95 -5.15 9.08
N PRO A 264 -11.14 -4.52 8.21
CA PRO A 264 -9.70 -4.76 8.14
C PRO A 264 -8.95 -4.07 9.28
N TYR A 265 -7.70 -4.48 9.48
CA TYR A 265 -6.70 -3.65 10.14
C TYR A 265 -6.43 -2.42 9.28
N ILE A 266 -6.39 -1.24 9.89
CA ILE A 266 -6.15 0.04 9.19
C ILE A 266 -4.67 0.37 9.33
N ALA A 267 -3.91 0.27 8.25
CA ALA A 267 -2.50 0.66 8.25
C ALA A 267 -2.34 2.14 7.85
N ILE A 268 -1.55 2.87 8.64
CA ILE A 268 -1.17 4.26 8.39
C ILE A 268 0.33 4.38 8.20
N HIS A 269 0.76 5.14 7.20
CA HIS A 269 2.18 5.41 6.97
C HIS A 269 2.72 6.44 7.99
N GLU A 270 3.94 6.21 8.50
CA GLU A 270 4.57 7.03 9.55
C GLU A 270 5.02 8.43 9.09
N GLY A 271 5.11 8.64 7.77
CA GLY A 271 5.34 9.95 7.15
C GLY A 271 6.79 10.43 7.19
N PHE A 272 7.75 9.50 7.21
CA PHE A 272 9.18 9.76 7.32
C PHE A 272 9.60 10.47 8.62
N GLN A 273 8.82 10.31 9.68
CA GLN A 273 9.09 10.81 11.03
C GLN A 273 9.73 9.74 11.94
N GLY A 274 9.74 8.48 11.52
CA GLY A 274 10.12 7.33 12.34
C GLY A 274 9.00 6.87 13.28
N VAL A 275 9.09 5.62 13.73
CA VAL A 275 8.03 4.99 14.52
C VAL A 275 8.01 5.39 16.01
N THR A 276 9.15 5.86 16.54
CA THR A 276 9.30 6.17 17.98
C THR A 276 9.05 7.63 18.35
N GLU A 277 9.49 8.60 17.53
CA GLU A 277 9.56 10.00 17.94
C GLU A 277 8.24 10.78 17.83
N ARG A 278 7.27 10.37 17.00
CA ARG A 278 6.05 11.19 16.75
C ARG A 278 4.71 10.46 16.58
N VAL A 279 4.72 9.16 16.29
CA VAL A 279 3.48 8.38 16.09
C VAL A 279 3.14 7.46 17.27
N GLY A 280 4.11 7.11 18.12
CA GLY A 280 3.94 6.08 19.16
C GLY A 280 2.80 6.28 20.18
N SER A 281 2.38 7.51 20.45
CA SER A 281 1.22 7.81 21.33
C SER A 281 -0.04 8.28 20.58
N PHE A 282 0.11 8.72 19.33
CA PHE A 282 -1.00 9.17 18.50
C PHE A 282 -1.72 7.92 17.94
N LEU A 283 -3.03 7.83 18.09
CA LEU A 283 -3.82 6.61 17.81
C LEU A 283 -3.49 5.37 18.67
N ALA A 284 -2.61 5.48 19.66
CA ALA A 284 -2.39 4.39 20.61
C ALA A 284 -3.71 4.03 21.33
N GLY A 285 -4.04 2.74 21.42
CA GLY A 285 -5.30 2.27 22.00
C GLY A 285 -6.47 2.14 21.01
N SER A 286 -6.29 2.51 19.74
CA SER A 286 -7.33 2.40 18.71
C SER A 286 -7.58 0.95 18.28
N ASP A 287 -8.77 0.66 17.75
CA ASP A 287 -9.11 -0.67 17.26
C ASP A 287 -8.34 -1.02 15.98
N ARG A 288 -7.38 -1.94 16.11
CA ARG A 288 -6.67 -2.59 14.99
C ARG A 288 -6.09 -1.59 13.98
N VAL A 289 -5.35 -0.61 14.51
CA VAL A 289 -4.50 0.28 13.70
C VAL A 289 -3.09 -0.32 13.63
N VAL A 290 -2.52 -0.30 12.43
CA VAL A 290 -1.17 -0.76 12.13
C VAL A 290 -0.30 0.45 11.78
N LEU A 291 0.91 0.52 12.32
CA LEU A 291 1.89 1.51 11.89
C LEU A 291 2.75 0.93 10.77
N ASP A 292 2.73 1.59 9.62
CA ASP A 292 3.52 1.23 8.45
C ASP A 292 4.77 2.11 8.35
N GLN A 293 5.94 1.49 8.45
CA GLN A 293 7.24 2.16 8.34
C GLN A 293 7.96 1.79 7.05
N HIS A 294 8.50 2.81 6.39
CA HIS A 294 9.33 2.67 5.21
C HIS A 294 10.73 3.14 5.58
N PRO A 295 11.57 2.26 6.12
CA PRO A 295 12.94 2.61 6.46
C PRO A 295 13.78 2.92 5.21
N VAL A 296 13.65 4.14 4.69
CA VAL A 296 14.42 4.62 3.55
C VAL A 296 15.68 5.32 4.06
N LYS A 297 16.75 4.54 4.25
CA LYS A 297 18.11 5.08 4.18
C LYS A 297 18.86 4.28 3.16
N ILE A 298 19.10 4.87 1.99
CA ILE A 298 19.83 4.25 0.88
C ILE A 298 21.28 3.88 1.27
N PHE A 299 21.75 4.18 2.48
CA PHE A 299 23.02 3.70 3.04
C PHE A 299 22.78 2.76 4.23
N ILE A 300 22.13 1.62 3.98
CA ILE A 300 21.87 0.61 5.00
C ILE A 300 23.17 -0.12 5.34
N ASN A 301 23.48 -0.20 6.63
CA ASN A 301 24.49 -1.09 7.19
C ASN A 301 23.95 -1.74 8.47
N LEU A 302 24.74 -2.62 9.08
CA LEU A 302 24.36 -3.30 10.33
C LEU A 302 23.97 -2.33 11.46
N PHE A 303 24.58 -1.15 11.54
CA PHE A 303 24.25 -0.14 12.56
C PHE A 303 22.90 0.52 12.28
N THR A 304 22.54 0.78 11.02
CA THR A 304 21.21 1.32 10.70
C THR A 304 20.10 0.30 10.96
N SER A 305 20.32 -0.97 10.61
CA SER A 305 19.36 -2.06 10.88
C SER A 305 19.17 -2.28 12.39
N SER A 306 20.23 -2.13 13.16
CA SER A 306 20.20 -2.15 14.63
C SER A 306 19.29 -1.07 15.22
N ALA A 307 19.32 0.15 14.68
CA ALA A 307 18.42 1.22 15.10
C ALA A 307 16.95 0.92 14.74
N TRP A 308 16.71 0.34 13.56
CA TRP A 308 15.37 -0.08 13.14
C TRP A 308 14.81 -1.17 14.04
N ALA A 309 15.62 -2.14 14.46
CA ALA A 309 15.18 -3.20 15.38
C ALA A 309 14.70 -2.61 16.71
N ILE A 310 15.46 -1.68 17.30
CA ILE A 310 15.07 -1.02 18.55
C ILE A 310 13.78 -0.22 18.37
N ALA A 311 13.69 0.57 17.29
CA ALA A 311 12.52 1.42 17.03
C ALA A 311 11.25 0.58 16.77
N THR A 312 11.37 -0.49 16.00
CA THR A 312 10.29 -1.44 15.70
C THR A 312 9.80 -2.10 16.99
N ASN A 313 10.71 -2.66 17.79
CA ASN A 313 10.35 -3.29 19.06
C ASN A 313 9.64 -2.32 20.02
N GLN A 314 10.10 -1.07 20.11
CA GLN A 314 9.46 -0.05 20.95
C GLN A 314 8.06 0.32 20.45
N SER A 315 7.89 0.44 19.12
CA SER A 315 6.58 0.69 18.51
C SER A 315 5.62 -0.48 18.76
N GLU A 316 6.08 -1.72 18.60
CA GLU A 316 5.28 -2.92 18.85
C GLU A 316 4.79 -3.02 20.31
N GLN A 317 5.60 -2.55 21.27
CA GLN A 317 5.23 -2.51 22.69
C GLN A 317 4.23 -1.41 23.03
N VAL A 318 4.35 -0.22 22.42
CA VAL A 318 3.60 0.97 22.83
C VAL A 318 2.40 1.24 21.92
N PHE A 319 2.62 1.27 20.61
CA PHE A 319 1.60 1.58 19.63
C PHE A 319 0.73 0.35 19.33
N GLY A 320 1.38 -0.78 19.02
CA GLY A 320 0.72 -1.97 18.52
C GLY A 320 1.41 -2.52 17.28
N VAL A 321 0.66 -3.26 16.45
CA VAL A 321 1.18 -3.90 15.25
C VAL A 321 1.94 -2.89 14.39
N THR A 322 3.22 -3.14 14.16
CA THR A 322 4.09 -2.33 13.30
C THR A 322 4.60 -3.22 12.17
N ILE A 323 4.55 -2.71 10.94
CA ILE A 323 5.03 -3.43 9.75
C ILE A 323 6.08 -2.58 9.04
N GLY A 324 7.14 -3.21 8.55
CA GLY A 324 8.00 -2.62 7.52
C GLY A 324 7.35 -2.79 6.15
N GLY A 325 6.44 -1.88 5.76
CA GLY A 325 5.70 -1.97 4.50
C GLY A 325 6.58 -1.88 3.27
N GLU A 326 7.75 -1.25 3.37
CA GLU A 326 8.74 -1.21 2.30
C GLU A 326 10.17 -1.21 2.85
N PHE A 327 11.00 -2.12 2.33
CA PHE A 327 12.46 -2.10 2.47
C PHE A 327 13.08 -2.86 1.31
N SER A 328 14.38 -2.70 1.07
CA SER A 328 15.09 -3.46 0.03
C SER A 328 16.51 -3.82 0.49
N THR A 329 17.26 -4.44 -0.41
CA THR A 329 18.69 -4.73 -0.22
C THR A 329 19.57 -3.51 -0.59
N ALA A 330 18.97 -2.37 -0.94
CA ALA A 330 19.70 -1.24 -1.52
C ALA A 330 20.65 -0.55 -0.53
N ILE A 331 21.90 -0.38 -0.97
CA ILE A 331 22.96 0.37 -0.27
C ILE A 331 23.47 1.58 -1.06
N ASN A 332 22.80 1.89 -2.18
CA ASN A 332 23.00 3.08 -3.00
C ASN A 332 21.74 3.30 -3.86
N ALA A 333 21.67 4.45 -4.54
CA ALA A 333 20.53 4.86 -5.36
C ALA A 333 20.74 4.53 -6.86
N CYS A 334 21.48 3.46 -7.17
CA CYS A 334 21.74 3.06 -8.54
C CYS A 334 20.62 2.20 -9.12
N GLY A 335 20.33 2.46 -10.39
CA GLY A 335 19.29 1.79 -11.13
C GLY A 335 18.60 2.73 -12.11
N LEU A 336 18.25 2.19 -13.28
CA LEU A 336 17.56 2.89 -14.34
C LEU A 336 16.28 3.54 -13.83
N TRP A 337 16.24 4.87 -13.86
CA TRP A 337 15.10 5.69 -13.43
C TRP A 337 14.64 5.49 -11.99
N LEU A 338 15.49 4.94 -11.11
CA LEU A 338 15.15 4.79 -9.69
C LEU A 338 14.81 6.15 -9.05
N ASN A 339 15.54 7.20 -9.41
CA ASN A 339 15.27 8.58 -8.98
C ASN A 339 14.32 9.34 -9.93
N GLY A 340 13.60 8.62 -10.80
CA GLY A 340 12.69 9.17 -11.80
C GLY A 340 13.32 9.33 -13.19
N ILE A 341 12.46 9.40 -14.21
CA ILE A 341 12.89 9.63 -15.60
C ILE A 341 13.57 11.00 -15.70
N GLY A 342 14.74 11.04 -16.34
CA GLY A 342 15.51 12.27 -16.55
C GLY A 342 16.40 12.70 -15.38
N SER A 343 16.45 11.93 -14.28
CA SER A 343 17.26 12.26 -13.09
C SER A 343 18.78 12.19 -13.29
N GLY A 344 19.26 11.65 -14.41
CA GLY A 344 20.68 11.44 -14.68
C GLY A 344 21.26 10.31 -13.82
N GLU A 345 21.94 9.36 -14.44
CA GLU A 345 22.59 8.27 -13.69
C GLU A 345 24.03 8.66 -13.36
N ASP A 346 24.44 8.44 -12.12
CA ASP A 346 25.85 8.55 -11.74
C ASP A 346 26.65 7.48 -12.50
N SER A 347 27.76 7.89 -13.12
CA SER A 347 28.74 6.98 -13.73
C SER A 347 29.22 5.85 -12.80
N SER A 348 29.17 6.06 -11.47
CA SER A 348 29.49 5.04 -10.48
C SER A 348 28.46 3.90 -10.41
N CYS A 349 27.28 4.05 -11.02
CA CYS A 349 26.21 3.05 -10.98
C CYS A 349 26.40 1.87 -11.92
N ALA A 350 27.27 1.97 -12.92
CA ALA A 350 27.48 0.89 -13.89
C ALA A 350 27.86 -0.45 -13.21
N VAL A 351 28.66 -0.41 -12.13
CA VAL A 351 29.03 -1.61 -11.37
C VAL A 351 27.87 -2.22 -10.58
N TRP A 352 26.88 -1.41 -10.20
CA TRP A 352 25.72 -1.82 -9.41
C TRP A 352 24.56 -2.29 -10.29
N ASP A 353 24.49 -1.88 -11.56
CA ASP A 353 23.54 -2.46 -12.50
C ASP A 353 24.06 -3.75 -13.17
N ASP A 354 25.38 -3.98 -13.16
CA ASP A 354 26.00 -5.21 -13.66
C ASP A 354 25.94 -6.37 -12.65
N TRP A 355 24.72 -6.72 -12.25
CA TRP A 355 24.47 -7.77 -11.26
C TRP A 355 24.97 -9.15 -11.68
N ALA A 356 25.11 -9.40 -12.99
CA ALA A 356 25.62 -10.66 -13.51
C ALA A 356 27.09 -10.90 -13.14
N ASN A 357 27.84 -9.82 -12.85
CA ASN A 357 29.24 -9.85 -12.47
C ASN A 357 29.48 -9.52 -10.99
N TYR A 358 28.43 -9.55 -10.15
CA TYR A 358 28.58 -9.39 -8.72
C TYR A 358 29.54 -10.45 -8.14
N THR A 359 30.59 -9.97 -7.49
CA THR A 359 31.55 -10.85 -6.82
C THR A 359 30.91 -11.51 -5.60
N PRO A 360 31.43 -12.67 -5.13
CA PRO A 360 30.95 -13.30 -3.91
C PRO A 360 30.91 -12.35 -2.70
N THR A 361 31.86 -11.42 -2.60
CA THR A 361 31.92 -10.41 -1.54
C THR A 361 30.74 -9.43 -1.60
N VAL A 362 30.36 -8.98 -2.80
CA VAL A 362 29.19 -8.11 -3.00
C VAL A 362 27.93 -8.87 -2.62
N VAL A 363 27.76 -10.10 -3.13
CA VAL A 363 26.60 -10.93 -2.81
C VAL A 363 26.47 -11.16 -1.30
N SER A 364 27.57 -11.47 -0.61
CA SER A 364 27.54 -11.68 0.85
C SER A 364 27.20 -10.40 1.63
N GLY A 365 27.73 -9.24 1.21
CA GLY A 365 27.43 -7.96 1.87
C GLY A 365 25.96 -7.55 1.70
N LEU A 366 25.41 -7.74 0.51
CA LEU A 366 23.99 -7.51 0.23
C LEU A 366 23.08 -8.50 0.97
N LEU A 367 23.50 -9.77 1.10
CA LEU A 367 22.78 -10.75 1.92
C LEU A 367 22.74 -10.35 3.39
N GLU A 368 23.86 -9.89 3.94
CA GLU A 368 23.94 -9.43 5.33
C GLU A 368 23.00 -8.26 5.60
N VAL A 369 22.95 -7.27 4.70
CA VAL A 369 21.98 -6.16 4.76
C VAL A 369 20.55 -6.71 4.76
N THR A 370 20.23 -7.61 3.83
CA THR A 370 18.89 -8.19 3.71
C THR A 370 18.45 -8.94 4.97
N LEU A 371 19.32 -9.79 5.52
CA LEU A 371 19.05 -10.53 6.74
C LEU A 371 18.84 -9.58 7.93
N ALA A 372 19.69 -8.56 8.07
CA ALA A 372 19.59 -7.60 9.16
C ALA A 372 18.31 -6.76 9.06
N SER A 373 17.90 -6.34 7.86
CA SER A 373 16.65 -5.62 7.66
C SER A 373 15.41 -6.50 7.92
N MET A 374 15.41 -7.76 7.46
CA MET A 374 14.33 -8.71 7.74
C MET A 374 14.17 -8.97 9.24
N ASP A 375 15.26 -9.14 9.99
CA ASP A 375 15.23 -9.36 11.44
C ASP A 375 14.80 -8.11 12.20
N ALA A 376 15.29 -6.94 11.78
CA ALA A 376 14.94 -5.66 12.41
C ALA A 376 13.45 -5.34 12.29
N LEU A 377 12.85 -5.62 11.13
CA LEU A 377 11.46 -5.28 10.83
C LEU A 377 10.47 -6.34 11.30
N GLN A 378 10.88 -7.61 11.37
CA GLN A 378 10.11 -8.79 11.80
C GLN A 378 8.86 -9.10 10.94
N ASN A 379 7.93 -8.15 10.86
CA ASN A 379 6.77 -8.13 9.98
C ASN A 379 7.09 -7.22 8.79
N TYR A 380 7.41 -7.78 7.63
CA TYR A 380 7.99 -7.00 6.53
C TYR A 380 7.37 -7.29 5.17
N PHE A 381 7.53 -6.32 4.27
CA PHE A 381 7.26 -6.44 2.85
C PHE A 381 8.44 -5.88 2.05
N PHE A 382 9.17 -6.76 1.36
CA PHE A 382 10.29 -6.33 0.51
C PHE A 382 9.78 -5.60 -0.73
N TRP A 383 10.34 -4.44 -1.03
CA TRP A 383 10.11 -3.67 -2.25
C TRP A 383 11.16 -4.01 -3.30
N THR A 384 10.85 -4.76 -4.37
CA THR A 384 9.58 -5.40 -4.77
C THR A 384 9.81 -6.85 -5.21
N TRP A 385 8.74 -7.63 -5.44
CA TRP A 385 8.82 -9.02 -5.92
C TRP A 385 9.68 -9.15 -7.19
N LYS A 386 9.41 -8.31 -8.21
CA LYS A 386 10.18 -8.32 -9.44
C LYS A 386 10.20 -6.98 -10.18
N ILE A 387 11.24 -6.81 -10.98
CA ILE A 387 11.44 -5.67 -11.88
C ILE A 387 11.48 -6.21 -13.31
N GLY A 388 10.73 -5.58 -14.20
CA GLY A 388 10.67 -5.92 -15.61
C GLY A 388 11.97 -5.58 -16.34
N ASN A 389 12.26 -6.33 -17.40
CA ASN A 389 13.40 -6.01 -18.25
C ASN A 389 13.18 -4.66 -18.95
N SER A 390 14.23 -3.86 -19.06
CA SER A 390 14.27 -2.74 -19.99
C SER A 390 14.38 -3.27 -21.42
N SER A 391 13.62 -2.67 -22.33
CA SER A 391 13.70 -2.94 -23.76
C SER A 391 14.96 -2.34 -24.39
N VAL A 392 15.58 -1.36 -23.73
CA VAL A 392 16.85 -0.74 -24.15
C VAL A 392 18.06 -1.53 -23.63
N LEU A 393 18.06 -1.91 -22.34
CA LEU A 393 19.17 -2.66 -21.73
C LEU A 393 19.13 -4.16 -22.04
N GLY A 394 17.96 -4.71 -22.39
CA GLY A 394 17.75 -6.14 -22.62
C GLY A 394 17.72 -6.99 -21.34
N THR A 395 17.79 -6.36 -20.16
CA THR A 395 17.80 -6.98 -18.84
C THR A 395 17.06 -6.08 -17.83
N SER A 396 16.73 -6.62 -16.66
CA SER A 396 16.29 -5.80 -15.52
C SER A 396 17.48 -5.03 -14.92
N SER A 397 17.18 -3.84 -14.41
CA SER A 397 18.07 -2.94 -13.66
C SER A 397 17.60 -2.87 -12.20
N SER A 398 18.24 -2.03 -11.37
CA SER A 398 17.89 -1.89 -9.95
C SER A 398 17.92 -3.22 -9.17
N PRO A 399 18.98 -4.04 -9.30
CA PRO A 399 18.99 -5.43 -8.81
C PRO A 399 18.79 -5.57 -7.30
N MET A 400 19.14 -4.55 -6.52
CA MET A 400 18.95 -4.54 -5.06
C MET A 400 17.49 -4.35 -4.64
N TRP A 401 16.62 -3.96 -5.58
CA TRP A 401 15.17 -3.80 -5.40
C TRP A 401 14.38 -4.98 -6.00
N HIS A 402 15.05 -6.02 -6.49
CA HIS A 402 14.42 -7.12 -7.21
C HIS A 402 14.50 -8.43 -6.40
N TYR A 403 13.46 -8.73 -5.61
CA TYR A 403 13.44 -9.89 -4.70
C TYR A 403 13.70 -11.21 -5.44
N GLN A 404 12.97 -11.45 -6.53
CA GLN A 404 13.10 -12.69 -7.30
C GLN A 404 14.51 -12.89 -7.87
N LEU A 405 15.15 -11.83 -8.38
CA LEU A 405 16.53 -11.89 -8.85
C LEU A 405 17.49 -12.13 -7.69
N GLY A 406 17.34 -11.39 -6.59
CA GLY A 406 18.17 -11.59 -5.40
C GLY A 406 18.04 -12.98 -4.79
N LEU A 407 16.85 -13.57 -4.86
CA LEU A 407 16.63 -14.95 -4.44
C LEU A 407 17.38 -15.91 -5.37
N GLN A 408 17.36 -15.68 -6.68
CA GLN A 408 18.07 -16.50 -7.67
C GLN A 408 19.59 -16.41 -7.49
N GLN A 409 20.12 -15.20 -7.29
CA GLN A 409 21.55 -14.90 -7.28
C GLN A 409 22.20 -14.95 -5.88
N GLY A 410 21.42 -14.96 -4.80
CA GLY A 410 21.88 -15.29 -3.46
C GLY A 410 22.03 -14.12 -2.48
N TRP A 411 21.72 -12.88 -2.86
CA TRP A 411 21.68 -11.75 -1.90
C TRP A 411 20.33 -11.60 -1.18
N VAL A 412 19.35 -12.45 -1.48
CA VAL A 412 18.15 -12.67 -0.68
C VAL A 412 18.16 -14.12 -0.20
N PRO A 413 17.87 -14.39 1.09
CA PRO A 413 17.97 -15.75 1.63
C PRO A 413 16.95 -16.69 1.00
N LYS A 414 17.36 -17.95 0.77
CA LYS A 414 16.47 -19.00 0.26
C LYS A 414 15.39 -19.40 1.28
N ASP A 415 15.69 -19.30 2.57
CA ASP A 415 14.73 -19.46 3.66
C ASP A 415 14.70 -18.15 4.46
N PRO A 416 13.59 -17.40 4.46
CA PRO A 416 13.51 -16.11 5.15
C PRO A 416 13.69 -16.22 6.68
N ARG A 417 13.60 -17.42 7.26
CA ARG A 417 13.90 -17.65 8.69
C ARG A 417 15.38 -17.53 9.03
N GLN A 418 16.27 -17.54 8.03
CA GLN A 418 17.69 -17.29 8.24
C GLN A 418 17.96 -15.92 8.86
N ALA A 419 17.06 -14.96 8.70
CA ALA A 419 17.18 -13.64 9.31
C ALA A 419 17.05 -13.66 10.84
N ILE A 420 16.33 -14.64 11.41
CA ILE A 420 15.97 -14.64 12.83
C ILE A 420 17.23 -14.58 13.72
N GLY A 421 17.36 -13.51 14.50
CA GLY A 421 18.46 -13.29 15.43
C GLY A 421 19.68 -12.59 14.84
N GLN A 422 19.63 -12.17 13.56
CA GLN A 422 20.72 -11.44 12.90
C GLN A 422 21.08 -10.15 13.65
N CYS A 423 20.11 -9.31 13.99
CA CYS A 423 20.33 -8.09 14.76
C CYS A 423 20.85 -8.40 16.17
N GLY A 424 20.30 -9.43 16.83
CA GLY A 424 20.73 -9.84 18.16
C GLY A 424 22.19 -10.29 18.25
N SER A 425 22.77 -10.78 17.14
CA SER A 425 24.19 -11.13 17.07
C SER A 425 25.14 -9.93 17.05
N VAL A 426 24.63 -8.74 16.72
CA VAL A 426 25.39 -7.49 16.55
C VAL A 426 25.04 -6.44 17.61
N LEU A 427 23.81 -6.46 18.13
CA LEU A 427 23.31 -5.53 19.13
C LEU A 427 23.87 -5.84 20.52
N THR A 428 24.43 -4.82 21.18
CA THR A 428 24.86 -4.88 22.59
C THR A 428 23.72 -4.67 23.59
N THR A 429 22.55 -4.23 23.11
CA THR A 429 21.36 -3.97 23.93
C THR A 429 20.20 -4.86 23.47
N SER A 430 19.57 -5.55 24.42
CA SER A 430 18.38 -6.36 24.19
C SER A 430 17.14 -5.57 24.58
N GLN A 431 16.46 -4.94 23.61
CA GLN A 431 15.07 -4.48 23.77
C GLN A 431 14.12 -5.36 22.95
N PRO A 432 14.14 -6.70 23.12
CA PRO A 432 13.30 -7.59 22.32
C PRO A 432 11.83 -7.35 22.66
N PHE A 433 10.98 -7.33 21.63
CA PHE A 433 9.54 -7.42 21.82
C PHE A 433 9.19 -8.84 22.31
N ASN A 434 8.31 -8.92 23.30
CA ASN A 434 7.93 -10.19 23.95
C ASN A 434 6.77 -10.91 23.24
N GLY A 435 6.32 -10.40 22.09
CA GLY A 435 5.18 -10.93 21.32
C GLY A 435 3.80 -10.48 21.81
N ASN A 436 3.71 -9.68 22.88
CA ASN A 436 2.42 -9.24 23.42
C ASN A 436 2.09 -7.82 22.98
N PHE A 437 1.15 -7.69 22.05
CA PHE A 437 0.61 -6.40 21.64
C PHE A 437 -0.45 -5.87 22.64
N PRO A 438 -0.66 -4.55 22.72
CA PRO A 438 -1.85 -3.98 23.34
C PRO A 438 -3.13 -4.63 22.80
N SER A 439 -4.07 -4.98 23.68
CA SER A 439 -5.28 -5.73 23.27
C SER A 439 -6.12 -5.04 22.19
N THR A 440 -6.12 -3.70 22.16
CA THR A 440 -6.84 -2.91 21.16
C THR A 440 -6.20 -3.03 19.77
N ALA A 441 -4.88 -3.18 19.71
CA ALA A 441 -4.13 -3.31 18.47
C ALA A 441 -4.47 -4.61 17.72
N THR A 442 -5.00 -5.63 18.40
CA THR A 442 -5.35 -6.95 17.83
C THR A 442 -6.85 -7.26 17.87
N GLY A 443 -7.69 -6.29 18.30
CA GLY A 443 -9.15 -6.43 18.34
C GLY A 443 -9.68 -7.25 19.52
N GLY A 444 -8.95 -7.26 20.64
CA GLY A 444 -9.25 -8.04 21.85
C GLY A 444 -10.57 -7.67 22.55
N VAL A 445 -11.05 -8.62 23.36
CA VAL A 445 -12.40 -8.70 23.98
C VAL A 445 -12.81 -7.56 24.93
N ASN A 446 -11.88 -6.67 25.31
CA ASN A 446 -12.17 -5.54 26.21
C ASN A 446 -12.56 -4.25 25.47
N ILE A 447 -12.56 -4.26 24.14
CA ILE A 447 -13.27 -3.21 23.38
C ILE A 447 -14.76 -3.57 23.47
N SER A 448 -15.51 -2.93 24.36
CA SER A 448 -16.97 -2.99 24.28
C SER A 448 -17.36 -2.55 22.87
N PRO A 449 -18.04 -3.39 22.06
CA PRO A 449 -18.47 -3.00 20.74
C PRO A 449 -19.30 -1.73 20.88
N LEU A 450 -18.80 -0.61 20.35
CA LEU A 450 -19.56 0.62 20.37
C LEU A 450 -20.79 0.39 19.47
N PRO A 451 -22.00 0.76 19.93
CA PRO A 451 -23.19 0.61 19.11
C PRO A 451 -22.99 1.38 17.82
N ARG A 452 -23.62 0.92 16.73
CA ARG A 452 -23.35 1.53 15.42
C ARG A 452 -23.67 3.03 15.32
N SER A 453 -24.54 3.48 16.21
CA SER A 453 -24.95 4.87 16.44
C SER A 453 -23.97 5.71 17.27
N ALA A 454 -22.82 5.17 17.66
CA ALA A 454 -21.83 5.90 18.44
C ALA A 454 -21.34 7.14 17.67
N PRO A 455 -21.20 8.30 18.34
CA PRO A 455 -20.80 9.54 17.67
C PRO A 455 -19.37 9.45 17.11
N THR A 456 -18.51 8.66 17.77
CA THR A 456 -17.12 8.41 17.42
C THR A 456 -16.73 7.00 17.84
N TYR A 457 -15.95 6.29 17.01
CA TYR A 457 -15.35 4.98 17.36
C TYR A 457 -13.92 5.11 17.88
N PHE A 458 -13.59 6.32 18.31
CA PHE A 458 -12.28 6.77 18.71
C PHE A 458 -12.36 7.37 20.13
N ASP A 459 -11.23 7.45 20.85
CA ASP A 459 -11.13 8.23 22.09
C ASP A 459 -11.61 9.68 21.83
N PRO A 460 -12.75 10.11 22.42
CA PRO A 460 -13.30 11.44 22.19
C PRO A 460 -12.30 12.58 22.43
N ALA A 461 -11.28 12.36 23.28
CA ALA A 461 -10.21 13.32 23.50
C ALA A 461 -9.39 13.59 22.22
N GLN A 462 -8.99 12.56 21.47
CA GLN A 462 -8.21 12.77 20.24
C GLN A 462 -9.07 13.33 19.11
N SER A 463 -10.34 12.90 18.97
CA SER A 463 -11.27 13.50 18.00
C SER A 463 -11.49 14.99 18.26
N SER A 464 -11.41 15.42 19.52
CA SER A 464 -11.48 16.83 19.89
C SER A 464 -10.15 17.58 19.66
N SER A 465 -9.01 16.91 19.82
CA SER A 465 -7.68 17.49 19.57
C SER A 465 -7.34 17.62 18.09
N TYR A 466 -7.92 16.78 17.22
CA TYR A 466 -7.62 16.73 15.79
C TYR A 466 -8.93 16.72 14.97
N PRO A 467 -9.68 17.85 14.95
CA PRO A 467 -10.92 17.93 14.19
C PRO A 467 -10.65 17.87 12.68
N PHE A 468 -11.66 17.47 11.92
CA PHE A 468 -11.62 17.49 10.45
C PHE A 468 -12.79 18.32 9.90
N PRO A 469 -12.54 19.34 9.05
CA PRO A 469 -11.22 19.84 8.64
C PRO A 469 -10.37 20.36 9.81
N PRO A 470 -9.02 20.38 9.70
CA PRO A 470 -8.15 20.93 10.73
C PRO A 470 -8.38 22.45 10.90
N PRO A 471 -8.02 23.03 12.06
CA PRO A 471 -8.13 24.48 12.30
C PRO A 471 -7.27 25.33 11.36
N THR A 472 -6.15 24.79 10.88
CA THR A 472 -5.27 25.41 9.89
C THR A 472 -4.84 24.38 8.84
N LEU A 473 -4.41 24.85 7.67
CA LEU A 473 -3.96 23.97 6.59
C LEU A 473 -2.69 24.54 5.94
N SER A 474 -1.75 23.66 5.63
CA SER A 474 -0.56 24.01 4.85
C SER A 474 -0.95 24.53 3.45
N PRO A 475 -0.15 25.42 2.83
CA PRO A 475 1.12 25.94 3.34
C PRO A 475 0.98 27.10 4.34
N SER A 476 -0.17 27.78 4.40
CA SER A 476 -0.34 28.96 5.26
C SER A 476 -1.79 29.43 5.47
N PHE A 477 -2.78 28.55 5.36
CA PHE A 477 -4.19 28.94 5.54
C PHE A 477 -4.55 29.00 7.03
N SER A 478 -4.91 30.20 7.47
CA SER A 478 -5.37 30.48 8.83
C SER A 478 -6.82 30.01 9.06
N ALA A 479 -7.24 29.94 10.32
CA ALA A 479 -8.59 29.53 10.71
C ALA A 479 -9.71 30.33 10.03
N THR A 480 -9.50 31.62 9.75
CA THR A 480 -10.49 32.46 9.05
C THR A 480 -10.55 32.19 7.55
N GLN A 481 -9.48 31.64 6.97
CA GLN A 481 -9.40 31.29 5.55
C GLN A 481 -9.86 29.86 5.28
N MET A 482 -9.86 28.98 6.29
CA MET A 482 -10.34 27.60 6.17
C MET A 482 -11.77 27.52 5.63
N SER A 483 -12.64 28.46 6.01
CA SER A 483 -14.03 28.52 5.51
C SER A 483 -14.16 28.94 4.04
N LEU A 484 -13.09 29.44 3.43
CA LEU A 484 -13.04 29.82 2.02
C LEU A 484 -12.46 28.70 1.14
N LEU A 485 -11.85 27.68 1.74
CA LEU A 485 -11.30 26.56 0.99
C LEU A 485 -12.44 25.77 0.34
N PRO A 486 -12.31 25.41 -0.95
CA PRO A 486 -13.25 24.50 -1.60
C PRO A 486 -13.38 23.19 -0.83
N THR A 487 -14.62 22.77 -0.63
CA THR A 487 -14.98 21.44 -0.13
C THR A 487 -15.91 20.76 -1.14
N TYR A 488 -16.02 19.45 -1.01
CA TYR A 488 -17.05 18.66 -1.64
C TYR A 488 -18.25 18.54 -0.69
N THR A 489 -19.35 17.99 -1.21
CA THR A 489 -20.57 17.74 -0.44
C THR A 489 -20.91 16.27 -0.46
N ALA A 490 -21.36 15.73 0.68
CA ALA A 490 -21.83 14.36 0.82
C ALA A 490 -23.27 14.23 0.27
N THR A 491 -23.43 14.38 -1.05
CA THR A 491 -24.71 14.18 -1.76
C THR A 491 -24.60 13.21 -2.93
N GLY A 492 -23.38 12.69 -3.18
CA GLY A 492 -23.12 11.77 -4.27
C GLY A 492 -23.63 10.36 -4.00
N THR A 493 -23.84 9.61 -5.08
CA THR A 493 -24.13 8.18 -4.99
C THR A 493 -22.85 7.41 -4.69
N LEU A 494 -22.91 6.49 -3.73
CA LEU A 494 -21.83 5.56 -3.46
C LEU A 494 -21.59 4.63 -4.65
N LYS A 495 -20.33 4.55 -5.08
CA LYS A 495 -19.90 3.56 -6.07
C LYS A 495 -19.66 2.23 -5.39
N THR A 496 -20.11 1.14 -6.01
CA THR A 496 -19.72 -0.21 -5.63
C THR A 496 -18.68 -0.72 -6.61
N LEU A 497 -17.66 -1.40 -6.08
CA LEU A 497 -16.63 -2.03 -6.89
C LEU A 497 -17.15 -3.34 -7.50
N ALA A 498 -16.61 -3.69 -8.67
CA ALA A 498 -16.98 -4.94 -9.34
C ALA A 498 -16.67 -6.15 -8.44
N VAL A 499 -17.53 -7.16 -8.52
CA VAL A 499 -17.35 -8.48 -7.89
C VAL A 499 -16.88 -9.50 -8.93
N PRO A 500 -16.14 -10.56 -8.53
CA PRO A 500 -15.64 -11.55 -9.47
C PRO A 500 -16.78 -12.37 -10.08
N THR A 501 -16.54 -12.89 -11.27
CA THR A 501 -17.45 -13.84 -11.94
C THR A 501 -16.74 -15.17 -12.13
N PHE A 502 -17.48 -16.27 -11.91
CA PHE A 502 -16.92 -17.63 -11.96
C PHE A 502 -17.71 -18.49 -12.94
N THR A 503 -17.12 -18.81 -14.09
CA THR A 503 -17.77 -19.67 -15.10
C THR A 503 -18.14 -21.04 -14.55
N ALA A 504 -17.31 -21.61 -13.67
CA ALA A 504 -17.56 -22.92 -13.04
C ALA A 504 -18.49 -22.86 -11.82
N ALA A 505 -18.80 -21.67 -11.31
CA ALA A 505 -19.68 -21.45 -10.16
C ALA A 505 -20.60 -20.23 -10.39
N PRO A 506 -21.46 -20.22 -11.44
CA PRO A 506 -22.25 -19.05 -11.80
C PRO A 506 -23.30 -18.64 -10.75
N LYS A 507 -23.54 -19.49 -9.75
CA LYS A 507 -24.47 -19.27 -8.63
C LYS A 507 -23.75 -19.02 -7.29
N ALA A 508 -22.42 -18.89 -7.28
CA ALA A 508 -21.70 -18.57 -6.07
C ALA A 508 -22.15 -17.20 -5.53
N THR A 509 -22.34 -17.09 -4.23
CA THR A 509 -22.47 -15.78 -3.57
C THR A 509 -21.08 -15.12 -3.59
N VAL A 510 -20.96 -14.01 -4.31
CA VAL A 510 -19.69 -13.29 -4.54
C VAL A 510 -19.64 -11.96 -3.78
N GLY A 511 -20.54 -11.77 -2.82
CA GLY A 511 -20.81 -10.47 -2.21
C GLY A 511 -21.49 -9.48 -3.17
N THR A 512 -21.73 -8.27 -2.67
CA THR A 512 -22.34 -7.13 -3.39
C THR A 512 -21.36 -5.99 -3.62
N GLY A 513 -20.15 -6.12 -3.06
CA GLY A 513 -19.19 -5.03 -2.95
C GLY A 513 -19.42 -4.14 -1.73
N TRP A 514 -20.38 -4.48 -0.86
CA TRP A 514 -20.78 -3.69 0.30
C TRP A 514 -21.20 -4.58 1.46
N ASN A 515 -20.51 -4.52 2.60
CA ASN A 515 -20.73 -5.44 3.72
C ASN A 515 -21.85 -4.96 4.67
N ASN A 516 -21.95 -3.66 4.91
CA ASN A 516 -22.93 -3.06 5.79
C ASN A 516 -24.08 -2.42 4.99
N PRO A 517 -25.22 -3.10 4.81
CA PRO A 517 -26.34 -2.55 4.05
C PRO A 517 -27.00 -1.32 4.70
N SER A 518 -26.71 -1.05 5.98
CA SER A 518 -27.19 0.13 6.69
C SER A 518 -26.30 1.36 6.52
N ASP A 519 -25.07 1.21 6.00
CA ASP A 519 -24.26 2.37 5.64
C ASP A 519 -24.77 2.96 4.33
N ASN A 520 -25.56 4.02 4.47
CA ASN A 520 -26.13 4.80 3.38
C ASN A 520 -25.53 6.22 3.33
N THR A 521 -24.39 6.44 3.99
CA THR A 521 -23.70 7.73 3.96
C THR A 521 -23.39 8.08 2.50
N PRO A 522 -23.79 9.27 1.99
CA PRO A 522 -23.49 9.62 0.61
C PRO A 522 -21.99 9.78 0.32
N ALA A 523 -21.62 9.70 -0.95
CA ALA A 523 -20.27 9.99 -1.42
C ALA A 523 -20.01 11.49 -1.46
N PHE A 524 -18.76 11.91 -1.18
CA PHE A 524 -18.33 13.28 -1.43
C PHE A 524 -18.17 13.53 -2.92
N VAL A 525 -18.85 14.56 -3.43
CA VAL A 525 -18.80 14.99 -4.83
C VAL A 525 -18.66 16.51 -4.93
N PRO A 526 -18.13 17.04 -6.05
CA PRO A 526 -18.11 18.48 -6.30
C PRO A 526 -19.50 19.11 -6.15
N VAL A 527 -19.56 20.28 -5.51
CA VAL A 527 -20.81 21.04 -5.36
C VAL A 527 -21.24 21.55 -6.74
N ALA A 528 -22.49 21.23 -7.12
CA ALA A 528 -23.03 21.63 -8.42
C ALA A 528 -22.99 23.16 -8.59
N GLY A 529 -22.47 23.62 -9.73
CA GLY A 529 -22.34 25.05 -10.06
C GLY A 529 -21.09 25.74 -9.48
N CYS A 530 -20.32 25.09 -8.62
CA CYS A 530 -19.04 25.62 -8.14
C CYS A 530 -17.94 25.49 -9.20
N GLN A 531 -17.01 26.45 -9.19
CA GLN A 531 -15.78 26.40 -10.00
C GLN A 531 -14.62 26.04 -9.08
N TYR A 532 -13.99 24.91 -9.35
CA TYR A 532 -12.85 24.42 -8.57
C TYR A 532 -11.54 24.74 -9.30
N PRO A 533 -10.50 25.18 -8.57
CA PRO A 533 -9.13 25.18 -9.08
C PRO A 533 -8.67 23.78 -9.51
N ASP A 534 -7.55 23.71 -10.22
CA ASP A 534 -6.91 22.44 -10.59
C ASP A 534 -6.53 21.65 -9.32
N ALA A 535 -7.19 20.51 -9.10
CA ALA A 535 -6.98 19.65 -7.93
C ALA A 535 -5.54 19.12 -7.78
N TRP A 536 -4.74 19.19 -8.85
CA TRP A 536 -3.38 18.69 -8.93
C TRP A 536 -2.32 19.80 -9.01
N ASN A 537 -2.73 21.08 -9.03
CA ASN A 537 -1.83 22.24 -9.11
C ASN A 537 -2.46 23.50 -8.48
N ALA A 538 -3.01 23.38 -7.27
CA ALA A 538 -3.71 24.45 -6.56
C ALA A 538 -3.10 24.79 -5.18
N VAL A 539 -1.85 24.41 -4.93
CA VAL A 539 -1.17 24.75 -3.65
C VAL A 539 -1.23 26.26 -3.37
N ASN A 540 -0.92 27.07 -4.38
CA ASN A 540 -0.90 28.54 -4.29
C ASN A 540 -2.00 29.19 -5.15
N ALA A 541 -3.06 28.46 -5.48
CA ALA A 541 -4.18 29.06 -6.22
C ALA A 541 -4.81 30.19 -5.41
N THR A 542 -5.41 31.16 -6.10
CA THR A 542 -6.15 32.24 -5.43
C THR A 542 -7.37 31.64 -4.72
N LEU A 543 -7.54 31.97 -3.44
CA LEU A 543 -8.75 31.58 -2.70
C LEU A 543 -10.00 32.16 -3.37
N PRO A 544 -11.07 31.37 -3.51
CA PRO A 544 -12.36 31.89 -3.96
C PRO A 544 -12.86 33.02 -3.06
N SER A 545 -13.44 34.06 -3.66
CA SER A 545 -14.12 35.13 -2.90
C SER A 545 -15.45 34.66 -2.27
N THR A 546 -15.97 33.53 -2.74
CA THR A 546 -17.19 32.88 -2.23
C THR A 546 -16.88 31.42 -1.98
N PRO A 547 -17.16 30.88 -0.77
CA PRO A 547 -16.91 29.48 -0.45
C PRO A 547 -17.57 28.54 -1.45
N CYS A 548 -16.79 27.64 -2.04
CA CYS A 548 -17.33 26.46 -2.74
C CYS A 548 -17.54 25.36 -1.71
N THR A 549 -18.47 25.59 -0.78
CA THR A 549 -18.80 24.68 0.32
C THR A 549 -20.26 24.27 0.19
N GLY A 550 -20.56 22.99 0.29
CA GLY A 550 -21.93 22.49 0.19
C GLY A 550 -22.67 22.51 1.53
N SER A 551 -24.00 22.66 1.46
CA SER A 551 -24.94 22.20 2.49
C SER A 551 -25.36 20.76 2.25
#